data_AF-A0A9W4XLC6-F1
#
_entry.id   AF-A0A9W4XLC6-F1
#
_cell.length_a   1.000
_cell.length_b   1.000
_cell.length_c   1.000
_cell.angle_alpha   90.00
_cell.angle_beta   90.00
_cell.angle_gamma   90.00
#
_symmetry.space_group_name_H-M   'P 1'
#
loop_
_entity.id
_entity.type
_entity.pdbx_description
1 polymer ?
#
loop_
_entity_poly.entity_id
_entity_poly.type
_entity_poly.pdbx_seq_one_letter_code
_entity_poly.pdbx_strand_id
1 'polypeptide(L)'
;MTNNPHKLFYKGKETDFVIFIDDRNLYAKYKSGDSTIPIIDIVSIFKVFVNRSRGVEGVLDEASNLVLENEFGTKNVDEAIKIILKNGEDKHNAEISEGYASHNDSIGAGNTGN
;
A
#
# COMPACT_ATOMS: atom_id res chain seq x y z
N MET A 1 -17.22 -12.01 10.91
CA MET A 1 -16.68 -10.81 10.22
C MET A 1 -15.44 -11.30 9.51
N THR A 2 -15.44 -11.33 8.18
CA THR A 2 -14.33 -11.91 7.42
C THR A 2 -13.15 -10.94 7.53
N ASN A 3 -12.14 -11.28 8.33
CA ASN A 3 -10.84 -10.60 8.30
C ASN A 3 -10.21 -10.91 6.95
N ASN A 4 -10.52 -10.10 5.93
CA ASN A 4 -9.81 -10.18 4.67
C ASN A 4 -8.41 -9.58 4.89
N PRO A 5 -7.33 -10.33 4.63
CA PRO A 5 -5.99 -9.79 4.79
C PRO A 5 -5.80 -8.58 3.86
N HIS A 6 -5.38 -7.46 4.45
CA HIS A 6 -5.13 -6.22 3.74
C HIS A 6 -3.90 -6.38 2.86
N LYS A 7 -4.05 -6.12 1.57
CA LYS A 7 -2.94 -6.14 0.62
C LYS A 7 -2.33 -4.73 0.55
N LEU A 8 -1.09 -4.59 0.99
CA LEU A 8 -0.33 -3.37 0.83
C LEU A 8 0.50 -3.47 -0.44
N PHE A 9 0.29 -2.54 -1.37
CA PHE A 9 1.00 -2.50 -2.64
C PHE A 9 2.07 -1.43 -2.60
N TYR A 10 3.24 -1.75 -3.11
CA TYR A 10 4.34 -0.82 -3.26
C TYR A 10 4.81 -0.85 -4.71
N LYS A 11 4.67 0.28 -5.40
CA LYS A 11 5.13 0.42 -6.77
C LYS A 11 6.62 0.76 -6.75
N GLY A 12 7.45 -0.21 -7.12
CA GLY A 12 8.89 0.00 -7.31
C GLY A 12 9.20 0.76 -8.60
N LYS A 13 10.49 0.78 -8.97
CA LYS A 13 10.96 1.36 -10.24
C LYS A 13 10.50 0.53 -11.42
N GLU A 14 10.79 -0.77 -11.40
CA GLU A 14 10.49 -1.68 -12.50
C GLU A 14 9.45 -2.74 -12.13
N THR A 15 9.34 -3.07 -10.84
CA THR A 15 8.49 -4.16 -10.34
C THR A 15 7.57 -3.68 -9.23
N ASP A 16 6.32 -4.16 -9.26
CA ASP A 16 5.36 -3.94 -8.19
C ASP A 16 5.53 -5.01 -7.10
N PHE A 17 5.53 -4.57 -5.84
CA PHE A 17 5.64 -5.39 -4.67
C PHE A 17 4.32 -5.42 -3.90
N VAL A 18 4.03 -6.53 -3.25
CA VAL A 18 2.86 -6.67 -2.39
C VAL A 18 3.21 -7.44 -1.13
N ILE A 19 2.65 -7.00 -0.02
CA ILE A 19 2.67 -7.71 1.26
C ILE A 19 1.26 -7.80 1.83
N PHE A 20 1.05 -8.77 2.70
CA PHE A 20 -0.25 -9.02 3.35
C PHE A 20 -0.17 -8.63 4.81
N ILE A 21 -1.11 -7.79 5.25
CA ILE A 21 -1.26 -7.31 6.61
C ILE A 21 -2.53 -7.93 7.20
N ASP A 22 -2.43 -8.51 8.39
CA ASP A 22 -3.61 -9.01 9.12
C ASP A 22 -4.18 -7.92 10.02
N ASP A 23 -3.29 -7.19 10.72
CA ASP A 23 -3.66 -6.19 11.73
C ASP A 23 -3.39 -4.74 11.31
N ARG A 24 -4.46 -4.05 10.90
CA ARG A 24 -4.44 -2.60 10.60
C ARG A 24 -4.12 -1.74 11.84
N ASN A 25 -4.49 -2.23 13.03
CA ASN A 25 -4.30 -1.49 14.28
C ASN A 25 -2.81 -1.45 14.69
N LEU A 26 -2.13 -2.60 14.57
CA LEU A 26 -0.68 -2.69 14.73
C LEU A 26 0.05 -1.89 13.64
N TYR A 27 -0.41 -1.98 12.39
CA TYR A 27 0.14 -1.18 11.29
C TYR A 27 0.08 0.33 11.56
N ALA A 28 -1.06 0.84 12.05
CA ALA A 28 -1.22 2.26 12.38
C ALA A 28 -0.25 2.72 13.49
N LYS A 29 -0.07 1.90 14.54
CA LYS A 29 0.91 2.15 15.61
C LYS A 29 2.34 2.14 15.09
N TYR A 30 2.69 1.15 14.27
CA TYR A 30 3.99 1.05 13.63
C TYR A 30 4.30 2.25 12.73
N LYS A 31 3.31 2.68 11.92
CA LYS A 31 3.41 3.89 11.08
C LYS A 31 3.57 5.17 11.91
N SER A 32 3.02 5.20 13.12
CA SER A 32 3.17 6.31 14.06
C SER A 32 4.56 6.38 14.70
N GLY A 33 5.44 5.40 14.47
CA GLY A 33 6.83 5.39 14.95
C GLY A 33 7.13 4.36 16.04
N ASP A 34 6.16 3.53 16.41
CA ASP A 34 6.34 2.49 17.43
C ASP A 34 7.14 1.31 16.84
N SER A 35 8.48 1.41 16.89
CA SER A 35 9.41 0.37 16.41
C SER A 35 9.52 -0.83 17.38
N THR A 36 8.79 -0.79 18.49
CA THR A 36 8.69 -1.84 19.51
C THR A 36 7.83 -3.03 19.07
N ILE A 37 7.04 -2.85 18.01
CA ILE A 37 6.14 -3.87 17.48
C ILE A 37 6.90 -4.68 16.42
N PRO A 38 7.03 -6.00 16.59
CA PRO A 38 7.72 -6.83 15.62
C PRO A 38 6.86 -6.96 14.36
N ILE A 39 7.49 -6.72 13.21
CA ILE A 39 6.81 -6.68 11.91
C ILE A 39 6.11 -7.99 11.56
N ILE A 40 6.65 -9.12 12.04
CA ILE A 40 6.08 -10.47 11.93
C ILE A 40 4.64 -10.57 12.47
N ASP A 41 4.32 -9.75 13.48
CA ASP A 41 3.00 -9.75 14.14
C ASP A 41 2.00 -8.88 13.37
N ILE A 42 2.50 -7.95 12.56
CA ILE A 42 1.71 -7.06 11.71
C ILE A 42 1.35 -7.76 10.39
N VAL A 43 2.33 -8.44 9.79
CA VAL A 43 2.18 -9.08 8.47
C VAL A 43 1.64 -10.50 8.62
N SER A 44 0.71 -10.88 7.75
CA SER A 44 0.17 -12.25 7.73
C SER A 44 1.23 -13.25 7.24
N ILE A 45 2.12 -12.80 6.34
CA ILE A 45 3.24 -13.60 5.81
C ILE A 45 4.50 -12.72 5.76
N PHE A 46 5.58 -13.17 6.40
CA PHE A 46 6.88 -12.50 6.38
C PHE A 46 7.66 -12.78 5.09
N LYS A 47 7.03 -12.48 3.96
CA LYS A 47 7.60 -12.62 2.63
C LYS A 47 7.16 -11.44 1.78
N VAL A 48 8.08 -10.94 0.97
CA VAL A 48 7.77 -9.93 -0.03
C VAL A 48 7.39 -10.65 -1.31
N PHE A 49 6.22 -10.32 -1.84
CA PHE A 49 5.78 -10.85 -3.12
C PHE A 49 5.97 -9.80 -4.21
N VAL A 50 6.34 -10.23 -5.40
CA VAL A 50 6.40 -9.41 -6.60
C VAL A 50 5.29 -9.81 -7.54
N ASN A 51 4.71 -8.82 -8.20
CA ASN A 51 3.75 -9.08 -9.24
C ASN A 51 4.47 -9.18 -10.58
N ARG A 52 4.71 -10.40 -11.07
CA ARG A 52 5.38 -10.64 -12.35
C ARG A 52 4.45 -10.43 -13.55
N SER A 53 3.12 -10.40 -13.33
CA SER A 53 2.12 -10.25 -14.38
C SER A 53 1.30 -8.99 -14.14
N ARG A 54 1.35 -8.02 -15.07
CA ARG A 54 0.60 -6.76 -14.97
C ARG A 54 -0.91 -7.02 -14.80
N GLY A 55 -1.39 -7.06 -13.55
CA GLY A 55 -2.77 -7.31 -13.21
C GLY A 55 -2.99 -7.38 -11.69
N VAL A 56 -4.14 -6.89 -11.21
CA VAL A 56 -4.49 -6.83 -9.78
C VAL A 56 -4.67 -8.21 -9.12
N GLU A 57 -4.83 -9.26 -9.93
CA GLU A 57 -4.94 -10.67 -9.52
C GLU A 57 -3.86 -11.56 -10.17
N GLY A 58 -2.74 -10.96 -10.61
CA GLY A 58 -1.61 -11.68 -11.19
C GLY A 58 -0.99 -12.69 -10.21
N VAL A 59 -0.27 -13.67 -10.74
CA VAL A 59 0.52 -14.61 -9.93
C VAL A 59 1.55 -13.82 -9.14
N LEU A 60 1.41 -13.90 -7.82
CA LEU A 60 2.35 -13.33 -6.88
C LEU A 60 3.48 -14.33 -6.70
N ASP A 61 4.67 -13.93 -7.13
CA ASP A 61 5.89 -14.72 -6.94
C ASP A 61 6.66 -14.19 -5.74
N GLU A 62 7.46 -15.05 -5.10
CA GLU A 62 8.37 -14.61 -4.06
C GLU A 62 9.45 -13.71 -4.64
N ALA A 63 9.69 -12.55 -4.01
CA ALA A 63 10.78 -11.66 -4.39
C ALA A 63 12.12 -12.34 -4.11
N SER A 64 12.96 -12.49 -5.13
CA SER A 64 14.33 -12.95 -4.93
C SER A 64 15.19 -11.85 -4.30
N ASN A 65 16.20 -12.23 -3.51
CA ASN A 65 17.16 -11.28 -2.91
C ASN A 65 17.78 -10.32 -3.94
N LEU A 66 18.01 -10.80 -5.16
CA LEU A 66 18.50 -9.98 -6.27
C LEU A 66 17.50 -8.87 -6.63
N VAL A 67 16.20 -9.17 -6.69
CA VAL A 67 15.16 -8.18 -7.01
C VAL A 67 15.07 -7.14 -5.90
N LEU A 68 15.14 -7.57 -4.63
CA LEU A 68 15.15 -6.67 -3.49
C LEU A 68 16.38 -5.75 -3.49
N GLU A 69 17.56 -6.28 -3.81
CA GLU A 69 18.79 -5.49 -3.88
C GLU A 69 18.75 -4.47 -5.02
N ASN A 70 18.20 -4.84 -6.19
CA ASN A 70 18.08 -3.92 -7.31
C ASN A 70 17.05 -2.80 -7.06
N GLU A 71 15.93 -3.11 -6.41
CA GLU A 71 14.83 -2.15 -6.20
C GLU A 71 14.98 -1.33 -4.92
N PHE A 72 15.32 -1.98 -3.80
CA PHE A 72 15.43 -1.35 -2.48
C PHE A 72 16.88 -1.07 -2.08
N GLY A 73 17.89 -1.58 -2.80
CA GLY A 73 19.29 -1.48 -2.39
C GLY A 73 19.65 -2.39 -1.21
N THR A 74 18.76 -3.30 -0.81
CA THR A 74 18.95 -4.21 0.32
C THR A 74 18.61 -5.64 -0.05
N LYS A 75 19.45 -6.57 0.38
CA LYS A 75 19.18 -8.02 0.31
C LYS A 75 18.39 -8.54 1.51
N ASN A 76 18.14 -7.69 2.51
CA ASN A 76 17.41 -8.05 3.71
C ASN A 76 15.91 -7.89 3.48
N VAL A 77 15.17 -9.00 3.55
CA VAL A 77 13.71 -9.02 3.43
C VAL A 77 13.05 -8.15 4.51
N ASP A 78 13.60 -8.17 5.74
CA ASP A 78 13.15 -7.33 6.86
C ASP A 78 13.14 -5.83 6.50
N GLU A 79 14.26 -5.32 6.00
CA GLU A 79 14.42 -3.91 5.61
C GLU A 79 13.48 -3.55 4.46
N ALA A 80 13.35 -4.45 3.46
CA ALA A 80 12.41 -4.25 2.36
C ALA A 80 10.96 -4.16 2.86
N ILE A 81 10.54 -5.04 3.77
CA ILE A 81 9.21 -4.99 4.39
C ILE A 81 9.01 -3.67 5.15
N LYS A 82 10.00 -3.18 5.90
CA LYS A 82 9.90 -1.86 6.58
C LYS A 82 9.68 -0.72 5.59
N ILE A 83 10.41 -0.72 4.48
CA ILE A 83 10.28 0.30 3.42
C ILE A 83 8.88 0.21 2.81
N ILE A 84 8.41 -1.00 2.48
CA ILE A 84 7.08 -1.25 1.93
C ILE A 84 6.00 -0.86 2.93
N LEU A 85 6.14 -1.13 4.23
CA LEU A 85 5.16 -0.70 5.24
C LEU A 85 5.09 0.82 5.37
N LYS A 86 6.23 1.49 5.27
CA LYS A 86 6.32 2.94 5.39
C LYS A 86 5.82 3.68 4.14
N ASN A 87 6.12 3.15 2.95
CA ASN A 87 5.85 3.79 1.65
C ASN A 87 4.74 3.12 0.83
N GLY A 88 4.26 1.96 1.26
CA GLY A 88 3.22 1.20 0.57
C GLY A 88 1.86 1.86 0.70
N GLU A 89 1.07 1.71 -0.35
CA GLU A 89 -0.31 2.17 -0.42
C GLU A 89 -1.27 1.00 -0.13
N ASP A 90 -2.19 1.23 0.79
CA ASP A 90 -3.29 0.31 1.04
C ASP A 90 -4.32 0.49 -0.09
N LYS A 91 -4.20 -0.31 -1.14
CA LYS A 91 -5.14 -0.28 -2.27
C LYS A 91 -6.50 -0.89 -1.94
N HIS A 92 -6.75 -1.26 -0.68
CA HIS A 92 -8.10 -1.60 -0.23
C HIS A 92 -8.93 -0.35 0.08
N ASN A 93 -8.28 0.81 0.29
CA ASN A 93 -8.94 2.11 0.21
C ASN A 93 -8.83 2.67 -1.23
N ALA A 94 -9.54 2.03 -2.16
CA ALA A 94 -10.34 2.82 -3.08
C ALA A 94 -11.64 3.26 -2.39
N GLU A 95 -11.59 3.60 -1.10
CA GLU A 95 -12.31 4.79 -0.65
C GLU A 95 -11.60 5.90 -1.40
N ILE A 96 -12.20 6.29 -2.52
CA ILE A 96 -12.29 7.67 -2.95
C ILE A 96 -11.40 8.56 -2.07
N SER A 97 -10.33 9.09 -2.66
CA SER A 97 -9.83 10.35 -2.14
C SER A 97 -11.05 11.26 -2.10
N GLU A 98 -11.62 11.39 -0.91
CA GLU A 98 -12.61 12.36 -0.48
C GLU A 98 -11.91 13.74 -0.47
N GLY A 99 -11.16 14.02 -1.54
CA GLY A 99 -10.95 15.33 -2.10
C GLY A 99 -12.23 15.75 -2.80
N TYR A 100 -13.29 15.93 -2.01
CA TYR A 100 -14.38 16.84 -2.30
C TYR A 100 -13.78 18.25 -2.19
N ALA A 101 -12.86 18.58 -3.08
CA ALA A 101 -12.48 19.95 -3.37
C ALA A 101 -13.21 20.32 -4.65
N SER A 102 -14.50 20.53 -4.46
CA SER A 102 -15.35 21.50 -5.16
C SER A 102 -14.60 22.37 -6.18
N HIS A 103 -14.97 22.28 -7.45
CA HIS A 103 -15.44 23.43 -8.25
C HIS A 103 -16.05 22.89 -9.55
N ASN A 104 -17.30 22.45 -9.46
CA ASN A 104 -18.22 22.64 -10.57
C ASN A 104 -19.36 23.53 -10.06
N ASP A 105 -19.06 24.81 -9.88
CA ASP A 105 -20.03 25.88 -9.74
C ASP A 105 -20.57 26.27 -11.12
N SER A 106 -21.18 25.30 -11.82
CA SER A 106 -22.14 25.64 -12.86
C SER A 106 -23.43 26.13 -12.20
N ILE A 107 -23.43 27.39 -11.74
CA ILE A 107 -24.68 28.11 -11.43
C ILE A 107 -24.95 29.05 -12.61
N GLY A 108 -25.66 28.52 -13.59
CA GLY A 108 -26.53 29.33 -14.43
C GLY A 108 -27.65 29.90 -13.56
N ALA A 109 -27.57 31.18 -13.23
CA ALA A 109 -28.67 31.94 -12.66
C ALA A 109 -28.93 33.15 -13.55
N GLY A 110 -29.88 33.01 -14.47
CA GLY A 110 -30.56 34.16 -15.06
C GLY A 110 -31.47 34.80 -14.02
N ASN A 111 -31.29 36.10 -13.77
CA ASN A 111 -32.29 37.03 -13.24
C ASN A 111 -31.74 38.46 -13.45
N THR A 112 -32.19 39.21 -14.47
CA THR A 112 -33.30 40.16 -14.43
C THR A 112 -33.16 41.25 -13.35
N GLY A 113 -32.93 42.49 -13.79
CA GLY A 113 -33.42 43.71 -13.14
C GLY A 113 -32.42 44.58 -12.39
N ASN A 114 -31.87 45.60 -13.07
CA ASN A 114 -32.06 47.02 -12.72
C ASN A 114 -31.70 47.89 -13.93
#